data_AF-A0A0R1R9T1-F1
#
_entry.id   AF-A0A0R1R9T1-F1
#
_cell.length_a   1.000
_cell.length_b   1.000
_cell.length_c   1.000
_cell.angle_alpha   90.00
_cell.angle_beta   90.00
_cell.angle_gamma   90.00
#
_symmetry.space_group_name_H-M   'P 1'
#
loop_
_entity.id
_entity.type
_entity.pdbx_description
1 polymer ?
#
loop_
_entity_poly.entity_id
_entity_poly.type
_entity_poly.pdbx_seq_one_letter_code
_entity_poly.pdbx_strand_id
1 'polypeptide(L)'
;MITDSALPEWAQAMLNESPYVIVRRGCQADRIPVGLRGYQKSQRFGAWIEPSQIAETVTPHQALGLLQHLSPERAALPAFQKLTALLPLLSGFEWGVGGSLQFELVTGLKMARAVSDVDVIMTRPETPMTVPEAQDLISELKAIAGAHADIQVVHGQAGFSLEEYAQNRADSILMKTSHGPVLSEDPWHFKEA
;
A
#
# COMPACT_ATOMS: atom_id res chain seq x y z
N MET A 1 4.31 -10.85 -19.47
CA MET A 1 4.46 -11.31 -18.08
C MET A 1 5.39 -12.52 -18.04
N ILE A 2 6.28 -12.56 -17.05
CA ILE A 2 7.31 -13.59 -16.87
C ILE A 2 7.07 -14.25 -15.50
N THR A 3 7.13 -15.58 -15.42
CA THR A 3 6.81 -16.36 -14.22
C THR A 3 7.80 -17.50 -14.02
N ASP A 4 8.07 -17.88 -12.75
CA ASP A 4 8.94 -19.02 -12.44
C ASP A 4 8.25 -20.38 -12.56
N SER A 5 6.90 -20.38 -12.54
CA SER A 5 6.07 -21.57 -12.69
C SER A 5 4.92 -21.29 -13.65
N ALA A 6 4.22 -22.35 -14.06
CA ALA A 6 2.99 -22.22 -14.83
C ALA A 6 1.99 -21.32 -14.08
N LEU A 7 1.34 -20.43 -14.82
CA LEU A 7 0.34 -19.52 -14.26
C LEU A 7 -0.89 -20.32 -13.85
N PRO A 8 -1.34 -20.25 -12.59
CA PRO A 8 -2.57 -20.92 -12.17
C PRO A 8 -3.77 -20.40 -12.96
N GLU A 9 -4.77 -21.25 -13.18
CA GLU A 9 -5.99 -20.89 -13.94
C GLU A 9 -6.68 -19.64 -13.37
N TRP A 10 -6.79 -19.54 -12.04
CA TRP A 10 -7.37 -18.36 -11.39
C TRP A 10 -6.60 -17.08 -11.72
N ALA A 11 -5.27 -17.15 -11.87
CA ALA A 11 -4.44 -15.99 -12.12
C ALA A 11 -4.57 -15.53 -13.58
N GLN A 12 -4.69 -16.47 -14.52
CA GLN A 12 -5.05 -16.16 -15.90
C GLN A 12 -6.44 -15.53 -16.01
N ALA A 13 -7.42 -16.08 -15.29
CA ALA A 13 -8.78 -15.53 -15.26
C ALA A 13 -8.78 -14.09 -14.72
N MET A 14 -8.04 -13.81 -13.64
CA MET A 14 -7.91 -12.46 -13.10
C MET A 14 -7.31 -11.48 -14.11
N LEU A 15 -6.27 -11.87 -14.86
CA LEU A 15 -5.68 -11.00 -15.88
C LEU A 15 -6.63 -10.70 -17.04
N ASN A 16 -7.47 -11.67 -17.42
CA ASN A 16 -8.46 -11.49 -18.47
C ASN A 16 -9.59 -10.55 -18.01
N GLU A 17 -9.95 -10.58 -16.74
CA GLU A 17 -10.98 -9.71 -16.16
C GLU A 17 -10.45 -8.30 -15.88
N SER A 18 -9.24 -8.19 -15.35
CA SER A 18 -8.56 -6.92 -15.09
C SER A 18 -7.05 -7.08 -15.23
N PRO A 19 -6.42 -6.46 -16.25
CA PRO A 19 -4.99 -6.63 -16.54
C PRO A 19 -4.08 -5.83 -15.59
N TYR A 20 -4.55 -5.52 -14.38
CA TYR A 20 -3.78 -4.85 -13.35
C TYR A 20 -3.06 -5.84 -12.45
N VAL A 21 -1.82 -5.50 -12.13
CA VAL A 21 -0.97 -6.24 -11.19
C VAL A 21 -0.38 -5.28 -10.17
N ILE A 22 0.00 -5.82 -9.02
CA ILE A 22 0.53 -5.02 -7.90
C ILE A 22 2.05 -5.00 -7.99
N VAL A 23 2.65 -3.81 -8.12
CA VAL A 23 4.12 -3.66 -8.05
C VAL A 23 4.61 -4.09 -6.66
N ARG A 24 5.69 -4.87 -6.63
CA ARG A 24 6.33 -5.37 -5.41
C ARG A 24 7.70 -4.69 -5.24
N ARG A 25 8.20 -4.69 -4.00
CA ARG A 25 9.60 -4.32 -3.73
C ARG A 25 10.55 -5.36 -4.34
N GLY A 26 11.67 -4.90 -4.86
CA GLY A 26 12.73 -5.72 -5.45
C GLY A 26 13.53 -4.96 -6.51
N CYS A 27 14.57 -5.57 -7.09
CA CYS A 27 15.30 -4.96 -8.20
C CYS A 27 14.33 -4.69 -9.38
N GLN A 28 14.30 -3.45 -9.88
CA GLN A 28 13.41 -3.00 -10.96
C GLN A 28 14.18 -2.55 -12.21
N ALA A 29 15.39 -3.08 -12.44
CA ALA A 29 16.23 -2.68 -13.58
C ALA A 29 15.68 -3.22 -14.91
N ASP A 30 15.80 -4.53 -15.15
CA ASP A 30 15.37 -5.14 -16.42
C ASP A 30 13.93 -5.66 -16.36
N ARG A 31 13.44 -5.94 -15.15
CA ARG A 31 12.14 -6.53 -14.88
C ARG A 31 11.57 -5.96 -13.60
N ILE A 32 10.30 -5.62 -13.61
CA ILE A 32 9.60 -5.11 -12.43
C ILE A 32 8.89 -6.28 -11.75
N PRO A 33 9.19 -6.58 -10.47
CA PRO A 33 8.50 -7.63 -9.73
C PRO A 33 7.07 -7.18 -9.45
N VAL A 34 6.12 -8.06 -9.75
CA VAL A 34 4.69 -7.82 -9.60
C VAL A 34 4.00 -8.99 -8.90
N GLY A 35 2.80 -8.74 -8.39
CA GLY A 35 1.95 -9.70 -7.73
C GLY A 35 0.56 -9.71 -8.34
N LEU A 36 0.09 -10.90 -8.70
CA LEU A 36 -1.31 -11.15 -9.03
C LEU A 36 -2.07 -11.48 -7.74
N ARG A 37 -3.31 -11.01 -7.66
CA ARG A 37 -4.23 -11.33 -6.58
C ARG A 37 -5.54 -11.87 -7.15
N GLY A 38 -6.00 -12.98 -6.58
CA GLY A 38 -7.36 -13.47 -6.78
C GLY A 38 -8.31 -13.04 -5.66
N TYR A 39 -9.56 -13.46 -5.76
CA TYR A 39 -10.62 -13.16 -4.77
C TYR A 39 -10.35 -13.78 -3.38
N GLN A 40 -9.59 -14.87 -3.32
CA GLN A 40 -9.22 -15.54 -2.09
C GLN A 40 -7.89 -15.03 -1.55
N LYS A 41 -7.74 -14.94 -0.23
CA LYS A 41 -6.51 -14.44 0.42
C LYS A 41 -5.27 -15.26 0.07
N SER A 42 -5.45 -16.57 -0.19
CA SER A 42 -4.40 -17.51 -0.61
C SER A 42 -4.02 -17.38 -2.09
N GLN A 43 -4.88 -16.78 -2.93
CA GLN A 43 -4.62 -16.57 -4.35
C GLN A 43 -3.69 -15.37 -4.52
N ARG A 44 -2.40 -15.63 -4.34
CA ARG A 44 -1.32 -14.67 -4.57
C ARG A 44 -0.25 -15.35 -5.41
N PHE A 45 0.15 -14.70 -6.49
CA PHE A 45 1.15 -15.25 -7.38
C PHE A 45 2.18 -14.18 -7.73
N GLY A 46 3.46 -14.52 -7.58
CA GLY A 46 4.57 -13.64 -7.93
C GLY A 46 4.93 -13.78 -9.40
N ALA A 47 5.15 -12.66 -10.07
CA ALA A 47 5.57 -12.62 -11.46
C ALA A 47 6.47 -11.41 -11.70
N TRP A 48 6.92 -11.24 -12.94
CA TRP A 48 7.63 -10.06 -13.40
C TRP A 48 7.01 -9.52 -14.69
N ILE A 49 7.17 -8.22 -14.90
CA ILE A 49 6.81 -7.56 -16.14
C ILE A 49 8.01 -6.78 -16.67
N GLU A 50 8.20 -6.78 -17.99
CA GLU A 50 9.20 -5.91 -18.63
C GLU A 50 8.66 -4.48 -18.64
N PRO A 51 9.48 -3.45 -18.37
CA PRO A 51 9.01 -2.06 -18.39
C PRO A 51 8.32 -1.66 -19.70
N SER A 52 8.78 -2.21 -20.83
CA SER A 52 8.20 -2.00 -22.16
C SER A 52 6.78 -2.54 -22.34
N GLN A 53 6.33 -3.45 -21.46
CA GLN A 53 4.99 -4.05 -21.49
C GLN A 53 3.98 -3.31 -20.60
N ILE A 54 4.40 -2.26 -19.90
CA ILE A 54 3.53 -1.48 -19.02
C ILE A 54 2.80 -0.43 -19.85
N ALA A 55 1.48 -0.58 -19.97
CA ALA A 55 0.62 0.40 -20.62
C ALA A 55 0.27 1.58 -19.71
N GLU A 56 0.08 1.32 -18.42
CA GLU A 56 -0.38 2.30 -17.43
C GLU A 56 0.16 1.95 -16.03
N THR A 57 0.35 2.97 -15.20
CA THR A 57 0.64 2.84 -13.77
C THR A 57 -0.29 3.72 -12.96
N VAL A 58 -0.86 3.17 -11.88
CA VAL A 58 -1.66 3.93 -10.92
C VAL A 58 -0.99 3.90 -9.55
N THR A 59 -0.58 5.06 -9.06
CA THR A 59 0.03 5.19 -7.73
C THR A 59 -1.03 5.10 -6.63
N PRO A 60 -0.64 4.78 -5.37
CA PRO A 60 -1.55 4.87 -4.22
C PRO A 60 -2.27 6.21 -4.11
N HIS A 61 -1.58 7.31 -4.42
CA HIS A 61 -2.15 8.66 -4.36
C HIS A 61 -3.20 8.87 -5.46
N GLN A 62 -2.89 8.48 -6.70
CA GLN A 62 -3.84 8.56 -7.82
C GLN A 62 -5.11 7.74 -7.56
N ALA A 63 -4.99 6.59 -6.90
CA ALA A 63 -6.14 5.74 -6.56
C ALA A 63 -7.15 6.45 -5.64
N LEU A 64 -6.72 7.39 -4.76
CA LEU A 64 -7.65 8.17 -3.94
C LEU A 64 -8.61 9.01 -4.80
N GLY A 65 -8.14 9.52 -5.94
CA GLY A 65 -8.97 10.28 -6.89
C GLY A 65 -10.12 9.47 -7.49
N LEU A 66 -10.05 8.14 -7.41
CA LEU A 66 -11.09 7.22 -7.90
C LEU A 66 -12.21 6.99 -6.87
N LEU A 67 -12.07 7.47 -5.63
CA LEU A 67 -13.10 7.32 -4.59
C LEU A 67 -14.46 7.88 -5.03
N GLN A 68 -14.45 9.00 -5.75
CA GLN A 68 -15.67 9.64 -6.26
C GLN A 68 -16.43 8.79 -7.29
N HIS A 69 -15.79 7.76 -7.86
CA HIS A 69 -16.39 6.87 -8.86
C HIS A 69 -16.99 5.60 -8.23
N LEU A 70 -16.86 5.40 -6.91
CA LEU A 70 -17.53 4.30 -6.24
C LEU A 70 -19.05 4.44 -6.35
N SER A 71 -19.73 3.33 -6.68
CA SER A 71 -21.18 3.26 -6.56
C SER A 71 -21.62 3.51 -5.10
N PRO A 72 -22.85 4.00 -4.86
CA PRO A 72 -23.34 4.25 -3.50
C PRO A 72 -23.24 3.03 -2.56
N GLU A 73 -23.50 1.83 -3.08
CA GLU A 73 -23.37 0.57 -2.33
C GLU A 73 -21.93 0.34 -1.84
N ARG A 74 -20.94 0.56 -2.73
CA ARG A 74 -19.53 0.38 -2.39
C ARG A 74 -19.01 1.50 -1.51
N ALA A 75 -19.41 2.75 -1.78
CA ALA A 75 -19.07 3.89 -0.93
C ALA A 75 -19.58 3.68 0.52
N ALA A 76 -20.73 3.04 0.72
CA ALA A 76 -21.28 2.74 2.04
C ALA A 76 -20.52 1.62 2.80
N LEU A 77 -19.56 0.93 2.18
CA LEU A 77 -18.78 -0.09 2.87
C LEU A 77 -17.93 0.55 3.99
N PRO A 78 -17.90 -0.01 5.21
CA PRO A 78 -17.18 0.59 6.34
C PRO A 78 -15.71 0.91 6.07
N ALA A 79 -15.01 0.07 5.31
CA ALA A 79 -13.61 0.31 4.97
C ALA A 79 -13.42 1.57 4.07
N PHE A 80 -14.33 1.81 3.12
CA PHE A 80 -14.30 3.03 2.30
C PHE A 80 -14.75 4.26 3.08
N GLN A 81 -15.74 4.14 3.96
CA GLN A 81 -16.14 5.23 4.86
C GLN A 81 -14.98 5.69 5.75
N LYS A 82 -14.24 4.74 6.33
CA LYS A 82 -13.02 5.02 7.10
C LYS A 82 -11.97 5.73 6.25
N LEU A 83 -11.69 5.22 5.05
CA LEU A 83 -10.74 5.84 4.13
C LEU A 83 -11.13 7.29 3.80
N THR A 84 -12.41 7.56 3.51
CA THR A 84 -12.92 8.92 3.27
C THR A 84 -12.75 9.81 4.51
N ALA A 85 -13.02 9.28 5.71
CA ALA A 85 -12.87 10.02 6.96
C ALA A 85 -11.42 10.36 7.30
N LEU A 86 -10.43 9.64 6.74
CA LEU A 86 -9.01 9.95 6.90
C LEU A 86 -8.51 11.07 5.98
N LEU A 87 -9.26 11.44 4.93
CA LEU A 87 -8.83 12.48 3.98
C LEU A 87 -8.48 13.82 4.67
N PRO A 88 -9.28 14.36 5.61
CA PRO A 88 -8.95 15.61 6.28
C PRO A 88 -7.72 15.48 7.20
N LEU A 89 -7.62 14.38 7.96
CA LEU A 89 -6.50 14.12 8.89
C LEU A 89 -5.16 14.13 8.14
N LEU A 90 -5.12 13.52 6.96
CA LEU A 90 -3.89 13.32 6.19
C LEU A 90 -3.68 14.39 5.10
N SER A 91 -4.48 15.46 5.10
CA SER A 91 -4.45 16.49 4.05
C SER A 91 -3.13 17.27 3.94
N GLY A 92 -2.33 17.30 5.02
CA GLY A 92 -1.00 17.90 5.05
C GLY A 92 0.13 17.00 4.55
N PHE A 93 -0.16 15.76 4.16
CA PHE A 93 0.83 14.78 3.71
C PHE A 93 0.59 14.37 2.26
N GLU A 94 1.66 14.00 1.57
CA GLU A 94 1.54 13.23 0.33
C GLU A 94 1.31 11.76 0.69
N TRP A 95 0.12 11.25 0.41
CA TRP A 95 -0.24 9.87 0.77
C TRP A 95 -1.22 9.26 -0.22
N GLY A 96 -1.39 7.94 -0.12
CA GLY A 96 -2.34 7.17 -0.89
C GLY A 96 -2.80 5.93 -0.15
N VAL A 97 -3.77 5.21 -0.72
CA VAL A 97 -4.24 3.96 -0.15
C VAL A 97 -3.58 2.76 -0.83
N GLY A 98 -3.30 1.72 -0.06
CA GLY A 98 -2.80 0.43 -0.52
C GLY A 98 -3.85 -0.68 -0.41
N GLY A 99 -3.35 -1.93 -0.49
CA GLY A 99 -4.13 -3.11 -0.14
C GLY A 99 -5.38 -3.35 -0.99
N SER A 100 -6.44 -3.89 -0.36
CA SER A 100 -7.67 -4.24 -1.08
C SER A 100 -8.47 -3.03 -1.55
N LEU A 101 -8.37 -1.90 -0.84
CA LEU A 101 -9.11 -0.68 -1.17
C LEU A 101 -8.53 -0.06 -2.44
N GLN A 102 -7.20 0.09 -2.53
CA GLN A 102 -6.53 0.53 -3.74
C GLN A 102 -6.86 -0.38 -4.93
N PHE A 103 -6.73 -1.69 -4.73
CA PHE A 103 -6.93 -2.65 -5.81
C PHE A 103 -8.35 -2.56 -6.37
N GLU A 104 -9.36 -2.46 -5.51
CA GLU A 104 -10.74 -2.29 -5.97
C GLU A 104 -10.98 -0.94 -6.65
N LEU A 105 -10.42 0.15 -6.12
CA LEU A 105 -10.56 1.48 -6.73
C LEU A 105 -10.03 1.50 -8.16
N VAL A 106 -8.89 0.85 -8.40
CA VAL A 106 -8.23 0.81 -9.71
C VAL A 106 -8.90 -0.17 -10.67
N THR A 107 -9.28 -1.35 -10.18
CA THR A 107 -9.74 -2.45 -11.05
C THR A 107 -11.26 -2.52 -11.20
N GLY A 108 -12.01 -1.90 -10.30
CA GLY A 108 -13.46 -2.09 -10.15
C GLY A 108 -13.86 -3.44 -9.54
N LEU A 109 -12.91 -4.34 -9.27
CA LEU A 109 -13.19 -5.66 -8.72
C LEU A 109 -13.47 -5.58 -7.22
N LYS A 110 -14.63 -6.09 -6.79
CA LYS A 110 -15.12 -6.05 -5.39
C LYS A 110 -14.25 -6.91 -4.45
N MET A 111 -13.06 -6.43 -4.10
CA MET A 111 -12.07 -7.09 -3.23
C MET A 111 -12.12 -6.60 -1.78
N ALA A 112 -12.50 -5.33 -1.57
CA ALA A 112 -12.64 -4.76 -0.25
C ALA A 112 -13.86 -5.36 0.47
N ARG A 113 -13.67 -5.69 1.75
CA ARG A 113 -14.71 -6.20 2.66
C ARG A 113 -14.95 -5.18 3.77
N ALA A 114 -16.05 -5.33 4.51
CA ALA A 114 -16.37 -4.43 5.62
C ALA A 114 -15.26 -4.39 6.69
N VAL A 115 -14.56 -5.52 6.87
CA VAL A 115 -13.44 -5.72 7.81
C VAL A 115 -12.06 -5.52 7.16
N SER A 116 -12.00 -5.01 5.93
CA SER A 116 -10.71 -4.71 5.30
C SER A 116 -9.96 -3.65 6.09
N ASP A 117 -8.65 -3.85 6.18
CA ASP A 117 -7.71 -2.87 6.71
C ASP A 117 -7.65 -1.62 5.81
N VAL A 118 -7.24 -0.49 6.38
CA VAL A 118 -6.94 0.74 5.63
C VAL A 118 -5.43 0.95 5.64
N ASP A 119 -4.78 0.42 4.61
CA ASP A 119 -3.32 0.54 4.42
C ASP A 119 -2.99 1.95 3.88
N VAL A 120 -2.51 2.87 4.72
CA VAL A 120 -2.04 4.20 4.28
C VAL A 120 -0.59 4.10 3.83
N ILE A 121 -0.32 4.53 2.60
CA ILE A 121 1.03 4.65 2.04
C ILE A 121 1.38 6.14 1.99
N MET A 122 2.22 6.60 2.91
CA MET A 122 2.62 8.00 3.03
C MET A 122 4.00 8.19 2.43
N THR A 123 4.15 9.10 1.47
CA THR A 123 5.47 9.56 1.04
C THR A 123 6.17 10.20 2.22
N ARG A 124 7.45 9.85 2.44
CA ARG A 124 8.23 10.42 3.54
C ARG A 124 8.23 11.96 3.45
N PRO A 125 7.68 12.67 4.46
CA PRO A 125 7.71 14.12 4.50
C PRO A 125 9.13 14.66 4.52
N GLU A 126 9.32 15.89 4.04
CA GLU A 126 10.62 16.56 4.05
C GLU A 126 11.16 16.77 5.47
N THR A 127 10.28 17.14 6.39
CA THR A 127 10.59 17.26 7.82
C THR A 127 10.21 15.96 8.54
N PRO A 128 11.17 15.27 9.19
CA PRO A 128 10.89 14.10 10.01
C PRO A 128 9.90 14.40 11.14
N MET A 129 9.00 13.46 11.44
CA MET A 129 8.17 13.57 12.64
C MET A 129 8.97 13.17 13.87
N THR A 130 8.81 13.93 14.94
CA THR A 130 9.19 13.50 16.28
C THR A 130 8.33 12.32 16.73
N VAL A 131 8.80 11.57 17.74
CA VAL A 131 8.02 10.47 18.32
C VAL A 131 6.65 10.94 18.84
N PRO A 132 6.52 12.06 19.59
CA PRO A 132 5.22 12.55 20.03
C PRO A 132 4.26 12.87 18.87
N GLU A 133 4.73 13.54 17.81
CA GLU A 133 3.90 13.84 16.64
C GLU A 133 3.41 12.57 15.95
N ALA A 134 4.27 11.55 15.83
CA ALA A 134 3.88 10.25 15.28
C ALA A 134 2.86 9.53 16.18
N GLN A 135 2.99 9.63 17.51
CA GLN A 135 2.03 9.07 18.46
C GLN A 135 0.65 9.75 18.35
N ASP A 136 0.61 11.08 18.26
CA ASP A 136 -0.62 11.84 18.10
C ASP A 136 -1.32 11.47 16.78
N LEU A 137 -0.57 11.45 15.67
CA LEU A 137 -1.12 11.07 14.36
C LEU A 137 -1.66 9.63 14.35
N ILE A 138 -0.94 8.68 14.95
CA ILE A 138 -1.42 7.29 15.05
C ILE A 138 -2.66 7.21 15.94
N SER A 139 -2.70 7.95 17.06
CA SER A 139 -3.87 7.98 17.94
C SER A 139 -5.12 8.47 17.20
N GLU A 140 -5.00 9.59 16.46
CA GLU A 140 -6.09 10.13 15.66
C GLU A 140 -6.51 9.19 14.52
N LEU A 141 -5.54 8.60 13.82
CA LEU A 141 -5.79 7.58 12.79
C LEU A 141 -6.63 6.43 13.34
N LYS A 142 -6.24 5.88 14.50
CA LYS A 142 -6.95 4.75 15.14
C LYS A 142 -8.30 5.18 15.70
N ALA A 143 -8.46 6.42 16.16
CA ALA A 143 -9.75 6.94 16.58
C ALA A 143 -10.76 7.00 15.43
N ILE A 144 -10.31 7.36 14.22
CA ILE A 144 -11.16 7.46 13.02
C ILE A 144 -11.41 6.09 12.38
N ALA A 145 -10.36 5.31 12.13
CA ALA A 145 -10.42 4.11 11.31
C ALA A 145 -10.34 2.78 12.10
N GLY A 146 -10.05 2.85 13.40
CA GLY A 146 -9.89 1.71 14.30
C GLY A 146 -8.50 1.07 14.23
N ALA A 147 -8.35 -0.06 14.94
CA ALA A 147 -7.08 -0.80 15.06
C ALA A 147 -6.45 -1.22 13.71
N HIS A 148 -7.28 -1.36 12.69
CA HIS A 148 -6.97 -1.91 11.36
C HIS A 148 -6.50 -0.87 10.33
N ALA A 149 -6.15 0.35 10.75
CA ALA A 149 -5.52 1.34 9.89
C ALA A 149 -4.05 1.51 10.28
N ASP A 150 -3.13 1.40 9.33
CA ASP A 150 -1.70 1.61 9.56
C ASP A 150 -1.10 2.55 8.52
N ILE A 151 -0.04 3.25 8.90
CA ILE A 151 0.72 4.13 8.02
C ILE A 151 2.08 3.50 7.75
N GLN A 152 2.37 3.25 6.47
CA GLN A 152 3.71 2.94 5.96
C GLN A 152 4.31 4.22 5.37
N VAL A 153 5.38 4.71 5.98
CA VAL A 153 6.15 5.84 5.43
C VAL A 153 7.13 5.29 4.41
N VAL A 154 7.11 5.80 3.18
CA VAL A 154 7.88 5.27 2.05
C VAL A 154 8.75 6.34 1.39
N HIS A 155 9.96 5.95 0.99
CA HIS A 155 10.87 6.74 0.17
C HIS A 155 11.57 5.82 -0.83
N GLY A 156 11.22 5.94 -2.12
CA GLY A 156 11.63 4.97 -3.12
C GLY A 156 11.06 3.57 -2.79
N GLN A 157 11.93 2.57 -2.71
CA GLN A 157 11.54 1.21 -2.31
C GLN A 157 11.65 0.95 -0.80
N ALA A 158 12.31 1.86 -0.07
CA ALA A 158 12.42 1.79 1.37
C ALA A 158 11.12 2.26 2.04
N GLY A 159 10.78 1.66 3.17
CA GLY A 159 9.74 2.19 4.03
C GLY A 159 9.64 1.48 5.37
N PHE A 160 8.99 2.13 6.32
CA PHE A 160 8.83 1.65 7.69
C PHE A 160 7.41 1.89 8.21
N SER A 161 7.05 1.20 9.28
CA SER A 161 5.78 1.44 9.97
C SER A 161 5.89 2.66 10.87
N LEU A 162 5.02 3.66 10.66
CA LEU A 162 4.95 4.81 11.56
C LEU A 162 4.50 4.40 12.96
N GLU A 163 3.67 3.35 13.06
CA GLU A 163 3.23 2.80 14.35
C GLU A 163 4.39 2.17 15.13
N GLU A 164 5.27 1.43 14.45
CA GLU A 164 6.49 0.88 15.07
C GLU A 164 7.40 2.00 15.58
N TYR A 165 7.61 3.05 14.79
CA TYR A 165 8.36 4.24 15.20
C TYR A 165 7.72 4.95 16.40
N ALA A 166 6.41 5.18 16.36
CA ALA A 166 5.66 5.86 17.42
C ALA A 166 5.68 5.10 18.76
N GLN A 167 5.77 3.76 18.73
CA GLN A 167 5.86 2.96 19.95
C GLN A 167 7.14 3.24 20.74
N ASN A 168 8.23 3.63 20.07
CA ASN A 168 9.52 3.98 20.68
C ASN A 168 10.01 2.97 21.74
N ARG A 169 9.85 1.68 21.44
CA ARG A 169 10.21 0.56 22.35
C ARG A 169 11.59 -0.04 22.07
N ALA A 170 12.15 0.24 20.90
CA ALA A 170 13.41 -0.30 20.44
C ALA A 170 14.26 0.82 19.85
N ASP A 171 15.57 0.68 19.95
CA ASP A 171 16.54 1.65 19.42
C ASP A 171 16.65 1.60 17.89
N SER A 172 16.02 0.60 17.25
CA SER A 172 16.00 0.45 15.80
C SER A 172 14.62 0.05 15.29
N ILE A 173 14.32 0.50 14.08
CA ILE A 173 13.06 0.30 13.36
C ILE A 173 13.31 -0.60 12.15
N LEU A 174 12.39 -1.51 11.88
CA LEU A 174 12.45 -2.41 10.74
C LEU A 174 12.12 -1.68 9.42
N MET A 175 13.15 -1.45 8.61
CA MET A 175 13.02 -0.95 7.25
C MET A 175 12.73 -2.08 6.28
N LYS A 176 11.69 -1.95 5.47
CA LYS A 176 11.42 -2.80 4.30
C LYS A 176 12.15 -2.19 3.10
N THR A 177 13.12 -2.90 2.50
CA THR A 177 13.87 -2.41 1.33
C THR A 177 13.66 -3.30 0.10
N SER A 178 14.33 -3.00 -1.00
CA SER A 178 14.30 -3.86 -2.21
C SER A 178 15.14 -5.14 -2.04
N HIS A 179 16.08 -5.16 -1.10
CA HIS A 179 16.98 -6.29 -0.82
C HIS A 179 16.57 -7.11 0.41
N GLY A 180 15.47 -6.75 1.07
CA GLY A 180 14.95 -7.43 2.26
C GLY A 180 14.80 -6.50 3.46
N PRO A 181 14.36 -7.04 4.61
CA PRO A 181 14.25 -6.24 5.83
C PRO A 181 15.64 -5.93 6.42
N VAL A 182 15.84 -4.69 6.88
CA VAL A 182 17.03 -4.26 7.63
C VAL A 182 16.61 -3.40 8.83
N LEU A 183 17.39 -3.41 9.92
CA LEU A 183 17.15 -2.52 11.06
C LEU A 183 17.87 -1.19 10.88
N SER A 184 17.22 -0.08 11.23
CA SER A 184 17.81 1.27 11.20
C SER A 184 17.53 2.01 12.50
N GLU A 185 18.54 2.66 13.08
CA GLU A 185 18.39 3.55 14.23
C GLU A 185 17.71 4.88 13.84
N ASP A 186 17.84 5.28 12.58
CA ASP A 186 17.19 6.48 12.04
C ASP A 186 16.41 6.11 10.76
N PRO A 187 15.11 5.77 10.87
CA PRO A 187 14.28 5.43 9.72
C PRO A 187 13.99 6.65 8.82
N TRP A 188 14.03 7.87 9.37
CA TRP A 188 13.71 9.10 8.65
C TRP A 188 14.81 9.52 7.71
N HIS A 189 16.08 9.26 8.03
CA HIS A 189 17.21 9.53 7.14
C HIS A 189 17.75 8.28 6.43
N PHE A 190 17.05 7.15 6.54
CA PHE A 190 17.46 5.92 5.86
C PHE A 190 17.60 6.15 4.34
N LYS A 191 18.73 5.68 3.82
CA LYS A 191 19.04 5.61 2.39
C LYS A 191 19.45 4.18 2.09
N GLU A 192 18.82 3.60 1.08
CA GLU A 192 19.26 2.31 0.57
C GLU A 192 20.62 2.51 -0.12
N ALA A 193 21.56 1.59 0.16
CA ALA A 193 22.92 1.61 -0.36
C ALA A 193 22.99 1.19 -1.84
#